data_AF-A0A6V8CM94-F1
#
_entry.id   AF-A0A6V8CM94-F1
#
_cell.length_a   1.000
_cell.length_b   1.000
_cell.length_c   1.000
_cell.angle_alpha   90.00
_cell.angle_beta   90.00
_cell.angle_gamma   90.00
#
_symmetry.space_group_name_H-M   'P 1'
#
loop_
_entity.id
_entity.type
_entity.pdbx_description
1 polymer ?
#
loop_
_entity_poly.entity_id
_entity_poly.type
_entity_poly.pdbx_seq_one_letter_code
_entity_poly.pdbx_strand_id
1 'polypeptide(L)'
;MVTLSELAEWQCWLALFLFTFIATASRNPKLELVMQHTLMWLCLVMALTLSLMWFDDQSMWGRADPRPLAVMCVIIAISARLNLHGKNVSFGANPHTIGKSEESE
;
A
#
# COMPACT_ATOMS: atom_id res chain seq x y z
N MET A 1 1.03 -8.91 28.80
CA MET A 1 2.03 -8.07 28.13
C MET A 1 2.05 -8.51 26.68
N VAL A 2 1.82 -7.60 25.73
CA VAL A 2 1.83 -7.95 24.29
C VAL A 2 3.29 -8.14 23.85
N THR A 3 3.56 -9.27 23.21
CA THR A 3 4.90 -9.57 22.65
C THR A 3 5.07 -8.92 21.28
N LEU A 4 6.32 -8.65 20.88
CA LEU A 4 6.62 -8.12 19.54
C LEU A 4 6.16 -9.07 18.42
N SER A 5 6.27 -10.38 18.65
CA SER A 5 5.78 -11.41 17.74
C SER A 5 4.28 -11.34 17.52
N GLU A 6 3.47 -11.23 18.58
CA GLU A 6 2.02 -11.10 18.46
C GLU A 6 1.63 -9.81 17.74
N LEU A 7 2.34 -8.71 18.01
CA LEU A 7 2.11 -7.43 17.32
C LEU A 7 2.37 -7.55 15.81
N ALA A 8 3.47 -8.19 15.43
CA ALA A 8 3.84 -8.40 14.04
C ALA A 8 2.85 -9.34 13.30
N GLU A 9 2.34 -10.38 13.97
CA GLU A 9 1.29 -11.24 13.41
C GLU A 9 0.00 -10.46 13.15
N TRP A 10 -0.45 -9.65 14.11
CA TRP A 10 -1.61 -8.78 13.94
C TRP A 10 -1.44 -7.77 12.80
N GLN A 11 -0.26 -7.15 12.70
CA GLN A 11 0.06 -6.23 11.60
C GLN A 11 -0.01 -6.94 10.23
N CYS A 12 0.46 -8.18 10.15
CA CYS A 12 0.40 -8.97 8.92
C CYS A 12 -1.03 -9.26 8.47
N TRP A 13 -1.89 -9.69 9.40
CA TRP A 13 -3.33 -9.89 9.14
C TRP A 13 -4.01 -8.60 8.68
N LEU A 14 -3.70 -7.48 9.33
CA LEU A 14 -4.28 -6.18 9.02
C LEU A 14 -3.83 -5.70 7.63
N ALA A 15 -2.56 -5.92 7.27
CA ALA A 15 -2.04 -5.58 5.95
C ALA A 15 -2.71 -6.38 4.83
N LEU A 16 -2.89 -7.70 5.02
CA LEU A 16 -3.60 -8.56 4.06
C LEU A 16 -5.06 -8.12 3.87
N PHE A 17 -5.76 -7.83 4.97
CA PHE A 17 -7.13 -7.34 4.92
C PHE A 17 -7.22 -6.01 4.16
N LEU A 18 -6.33 -5.06 4.48
CA LEU A 18 -6.29 -3.75 3.85
C LEU A 18 -5.96 -3.85 2.35
N PHE A 19 -5.03 -4.73 1.97
CA PHE A 19 -4.69 -4.99 0.56
C PHE A 19 -5.89 -5.49 -0.25
N THR A 20 -6.64 -6.44 0.31
CA THR A 20 -7.86 -6.97 -0.32
C THR A 20 -8.93 -5.88 -0.47
N PHE A 21 -8.99 -4.97 0.51
CA PHE A 21 -9.92 -3.85 0.49
C PHE A 21 -9.52 -2.77 -0.52
N ILE A 22 -8.22 -2.50 -0.72
CA ILE A 22 -7.73 -1.60 -1.77
C ILE A 22 -8.19 -2.08 -3.15
N ALA A 23 -8.08 -3.38 -3.42
CA ALA A 23 -8.55 -3.96 -4.69
C ALA A 23 -10.06 -3.74 -4.89
N THR A 24 -10.84 -3.79 -3.81
CA THR A 24 -12.30 -3.54 -3.85
C THR A 24 -12.63 -2.04 -3.98
N ALA A 25 -11.89 -1.19 -3.27
CA ALA A 25 -12.04 0.26 -3.23
C ALA A 25 -11.57 0.96 -4.50
N SER A 26 -10.91 0.25 -5.41
CA SER A 26 -10.46 0.79 -6.70
C SER A 26 -11.59 1.41 -7.52
N ARG A 27 -12.85 1.06 -7.25
CA ARG A 27 -14.03 1.74 -7.86
C ARG A 27 -14.13 3.24 -7.54
N ASN A 28 -13.46 3.73 -6.50
CA ASN A 28 -13.50 5.12 -6.07
C ASN A 28 -12.08 5.70 -5.90
N PRO A 29 -11.67 6.70 -6.70
CA PRO A 29 -10.29 7.20 -6.69
C PRO A 29 -9.89 7.88 -5.37
N LYS A 30 -10.85 8.53 -4.69
CA LYS A 30 -10.61 9.14 -3.37
C LYS A 30 -10.36 8.08 -2.30
N LEU A 31 -11.11 6.98 -2.34
CA LEU A 31 -11.03 5.91 -1.36
C LEU A 31 -9.75 5.08 -1.56
N GLU A 32 -9.37 4.85 -2.82
CA GLU A 32 -8.13 4.18 -3.19
C GLU A 32 -6.89 4.92 -2.64
N LEU A 33 -6.83 6.24 -2.80
CA LEU A 33 -5.72 7.06 -2.29
C LEU A 33 -5.60 7.00 -0.76
N VAL A 34 -6.74 7.06 -0.06
CA VAL A 34 -6.75 6.97 1.42
C VAL A 34 -6.24 5.61 1.86
N MET A 35 -6.69 4.52 1.25
CA MET A 35 -6.26 3.17 1.64
C MET A 35 -4.81 2.88 1.31
N GLN A 36 -4.32 3.34 0.15
CA GLN A 36 -2.91 3.25 -0.22
C GLN A 36 -2.02 3.99 0.80
N HIS A 37 -2.43 5.18 1.24
CA HIS A 37 -1.69 5.92 2.26
C HIS A 37 -1.73 5.21 3.63
N THR A 38 -2.88 4.65 4.01
CA THR A 38 -2.99 3.83 5.24
C THR A 38 -2.11 2.59 5.18
N LEU A 39 -2.06 1.90 4.03
CA LEU A 39 -1.20 0.72 3.82
C LEU A 39 0.28 1.09 3.93
N MET A 40 0.68 2.22 3.32
CA MET A 40 2.05 2.74 3.43
C MET A 40 2.45 2.92 4.90
N TRP A 41 1.64 3.63 5.69
CA TRP A 41 1.93 3.84 7.11
C TRP A 41 2.00 2.53 7.89
N LEU A 42 1.07 1.61 7.64
CA LEU A 42 1.06 0.29 8.27
C LEU A 42 2.35 -0.49 7.97
N CYS A 43 2.78 -0.52 6.71
CA CYS A 43 4.01 -1.21 6.30
C CYS A 43 5.27 -0.56 6.89
N LEU A 44 5.31 0.77 7.04
CA LEU A 44 6.44 1.45 7.69
C LEU A 44 6.52 1.13 9.18
N VAL A 45 5.39 1.13 9.88
CA VAL A 45 5.34 0.73 11.30
C VAL A 45 5.74 -0.73 11.46
N MET A 46 5.27 -1.62 10.57
CA MET A 46 5.65 -3.03 10.57
C MET A 46 7.14 -3.24 10.31
N ALA A 47 7.74 -2.49 9.36
CA ALA A 47 9.18 -2.51 9.12
C ALA A 47 9.99 -2.07 10.35
N LEU A 48 9.50 -1.06 11.09
CA LEU A 48 10.12 -0.64 12.35
C LEU A 48 10.00 -1.73 13.41
N THR A 49 8.82 -2.33 13.60
CA THR A 49 8.60 -3.43 14.55
C THR A 49 9.53 -4.61 14.26
N LEU A 50 9.67 -5.02 13.00
CA LEU A 50 10.57 -6.08 12.57
C LEU A 50 12.05 -5.72 12.79
N SER A 51 12.41 -4.45 12.57
CA SER A 51 13.77 -3.96 12.84
C SER A 51 14.10 -3.95 14.33
N LEU A 52 13.11 -3.68 15.19
CA LEU A 52 13.27 -3.78 16.64
C LEU A 52 13.42 -5.23 17.11
N MET A 53 12.65 -6.17 16.54
CA MET A 53 12.82 -7.60 16.82
C MET A 53 14.22 -8.11 16.47
N TRP A 54 14.84 -7.54 15.45
CA TRP A 54 16.22 -7.88 15.08
C TRP A 54 17.24 -7.54 16.17
N PHE A 55 17.06 -6.44 16.90
CA PHE A 55 17.96 -6.08 18.02
C PHE A 55 17.84 -7.03 19.21
N ASP A 56 16.69 -7.68 19.37
CA ASP A 56 16.40 -8.61 20.48
C ASP A 56 16.75 -10.07 20.11
N ASP A 57 17.33 -10.32 18.93
CA ASP A 57 17.60 -11.64 18.35
C ASP A 57 16.36 -12.56 18.32
N GLN A 58 15.17 -11.94 18.30
CA GLN A 58 13.91 -12.69 18.31
C GLN A 58 13.61 -13.25 16.94
N SER A 59 13.65 -14.57 16.82
CA SER A 59 13.26 -15.27 15.60
C SER A 59 11.74 -15.21 15.41
N MET A 60 11.28 -14.75 14.25
CA MET A 60 9.89 -14.96 13.84
C MET A 60 9.74 -16.40 13.32
N TRP A 61 8.68 -17.09 13.74
CA TRP A 61 8.38 -18.46 13.31
C TRP A 61 9.58 -19.43 13.42
N GLY A 62 10.26 -19.41 14.56
CA GLY A 62 11.25 -20.40 14.99
C GLY A 62 12.65 -20.31 14.36
N ARG A 63 12.79 -19.86 13.10
CA ARG A 63 14.11 -19.64 12.44
C ARG A 63 14.07 -18.62 11.30
N ALA A 64 12.93 -18.00 11.01
CA ALA A 64 12.88 -17.06 9.91
C ALA A 64 13.56 -15.75 10.33
N ASP A 65 14.57 -15.35 9.55
CA ASP A 65 15.18 -14.03 9.68
C ASP A 65 14.10 -12.96 9.39
N PRO A 66 13.87 -11.99 10.29
CA PRO A 66 12.89 -10.92 10.06
C PRO A 66 13.35 -9.90 8.99
N ARG A 67 14.62 -9.92 8.60
CA ARG A 67 15.25 -8.98 7.65
C ARG A 67 14.60 -8.97 6.25
N PRO A 68 14.45 -10.10 5.54
CA PRO A 68 13.77 -10.11 4.24
C PRO A 68 12.33 -9.59 4.32
N LEU A 69 11.64 -9.87 5.43
CA LEU A 69 10.26 -9.42 5.62
C LEU A 69 10.20 -7.90 5.80
N ALA A 70 11.13 -7.32 6.57
CA ALA A 70 11.24 -5.87 6.74
C ALA A 70 11.53 -5.16 5.41
N VAL A 71 12.42 -5.72 4.58
CA VAL A 71 12.71 -5.20 3.24
C VAL A 71 11.47 -5.24 2.35
N MET A 72 10.71 -6.35 2.38
CA MET A 72 9.45 -6.46 1.65
C MET A 72 8.44 -5.40 2.09
N CYS A 73 8.29 -5.14 3.40
CA CYS A 73 7.43 -4.07 3.90
C CYS A 73 7.82 -2.69 3.35
N VAL A 74 9.12 -2.38 3.26
CA VAL A 74 9.60 -1.12 2.67
C VAL A 74 9.26 -1.04 1.18
N ILE A 75 9.48 -2.13 0.42
CA ILE A 75 9.13 -2.18 -1.01
C ILE A 75 7.63 -1.97 -1.22
N ILE A 76 6.79 -2.61 -0.39
CA ILE A 76 5.33 -2.45 -0.44
C ILE A 76 4.93 -1.03 -0.07
N ALA A 77 5.55 -0.42 0.94
CA ALA A 77 5.28 0.97 1.31
C ALA A 77 5.59 1.95 0.18
N ILE A 78 6.70 1.75 -0.54
CA ILE A 78 7.06 2.54 -1.72
C ILE A 78 6.06 2.27 -2.86
N SER A 79 5.71 1.01 -3.09
CA SER A 79 4.74 0.61 -4.12
C SER A 79 3.35 1.20 -3.86
N ALA A 80 2.93 1.30 -2.60
CA ALA A 80 1.66 1.91 -2.21
C ALA A 80 1.62 3.42 -2.51
N ARG A 81 2.75 4.09 -2.72
CA ARG A 81 2.79 5.50 -3.19
C ARG A 81 2.51 5.63 -4.69
N LEU A 82 2.66 4.55 -5.44
CA LEU A 82 2.33 4.49 -6.86
C LEU A 82 0.82 4.26 -6.97
N ASN A 83 0.10 5.35 -7.21
CA ASN A 83 -1.36 5.31 -7.27
C ASN A 83 -1.83 4.39 -8.41
N LEU A 84 -2.49 3.29 -8.06
CA LEU A 84 -2.96 2.25 -8.99
C LEU A 84 -3.88 2.79 -10.07
N HIS A 85 -4.67 3.83 -9.77
CA HIS A 85 -5.57 4.40 -10.76
C HIS A 85 -4.86 5.15 -11.89
N GLY A 86 -3.63 5.64 -11.67
CA GLY A 86 -2.96 6.57 -12.58
C GLY A 86 -3.77 7.85 -12.79
N LYS A 87 -3.13 9.00 -12.98
CA LYS A 87 -3.85 10.07 -13.68
C LYS A 87 -4.00 9.57 -15.13
N ASN A 88 -5.22 9.51 -15.68
CA ASN A 88 -5.44 9.26 -17.10
C ASN A 88 -4.73 10.38 -17.89
N VAL A 89 -3.42 10.26 -18.09
CA VAL A 89 -2.60 11.19 -18.89
C VAL A 89 -2.84 10.96 -20.38
N SER A 90 -3.37 9.78 -20.72
CA SER A 90 -4.05 9.53 -21.97
C SER A 90 -5.55 9.62 -21.72
N PHE A 91 -6.06 10.82 -21.45
CA PHE A 91 -7.28 11.18 -22.18
C PHE A 91 -6.87 11.04 -23.64
N GLY A 92 -7.12 9.86 -24.22
CA GLY A 92 -7.13 9.72 -25.67
C GLY A 92 -8.03 10.86 -26.11
N ALA A 93 -7.44 11.84 -26.81
CA ALA A 93 -8.14 13.03 -27.22
C ALA A 93 -9.46 12.54 -27.84
N ASN A 94 -10.56 12.75 -27.13
CA ASN A 94 -11.83 12.15 -27.53
C ASN A 94 -12.14 12.77 -28.89
N PRO A 95 -12.17 12.00 -29.99
CA PRO A 95 -12.35 12.56 -31.32
C PRO A 95 -13.72 13.24 -31.46
N HIS A 96 -14.66 12.93 -30.55
CA HIS A 96 -15.94 13.64 -30.43
C HIS A 96 -15.86 15.04 -29.81
N THR A 97 -14.71 15.41 -29.23
CA THR A 97 -14.43 16.77 -28.69
C THR A 97 -13.38 17.53 -29.50
N ILE A 98 -12.68 16.87 -30.42
CA ILE A 98 -11.77 17.49 -31.38
C ILE A 98 -12.62 18.02 -32.54
N GLY A 99 -13.13 19.24 -32.44
CA GLY A 99 -13.82 19.90 -33.56
C GLY A 99 -15.11 20.65 -33.23
N LYS A 100 -15.62 20.61 -32.00
CA LYS A 100 -16.65 21.56 -31.55
C LYS A 100 -16.01 22.85 -31.04
N SER A 101 -15.28 23.51 -31.92
CA SER A 101 -14.97 24.93 -31.81
C SER A 101 -16.07 25.67 -32.58
N GLU A 102 -17.06 26.17 -31.85
CA GLU A 102 -17.80 27.41 -32.15
C GLU A 102 -18.18 27.63 -33.63
N GLU A 103 -19.27 26.99 -34.09
CA GLU A 103 -20.10 27.54 -35.18
C GLU A 103 -21.52 27.74 -34.63
N SER A 104 -21.65 28.80 -33.83
CA SER A 104 -22.91 29.42 -33.43
C SER A 104 -22.61 30.89 -33.15
N GLU A 105 -22.33 31.63 -34.22
CA GLU A 105 -22.81 33.01 -34.50
C GLU A 105 -22.37 33.44 -35.91
#